data_AF-A0A6C0DQB8-F1
#
_entry.id   AF-A0A6C0DQB8-F1
#
_cell.length_a   1.000
_cell.length_b   1.000
_cell.length_c   1.000
_cell.angle_alpha   90.00
_cell.angle_beta   90.00
_cell.angle_gamma   90.00
#
_symmetry.space_group_name_H-M   'P 1'
#
loop_
_entity.id
_entity.type
_entity.pdbx_description
1 polymer ?
#
loop_
_entity_poly.entity_id
_entity_poly.type
_entity_poly.pdbx_seq_one_letter_code
_entity_poly.pdbx_strand_id
1 'polypeptide(L)'
;MDPLRCQVYTQKGTQCSKAHKANLAYCGLHETKREETGPHRFANEQLTIKQKFEIRDQIVNFRDRRTQAGNDQNAIQAITDEQTIAEAHMTVRHRTELRALRDAQAAEIAANGGRNPDDMANLGREISQMGLSVIRARMWIIRRWPNLEIRNQFIAEIETVRTRARNMLTIAHITPVIVVRLEALVAQATVSLDEFIARAMQDLENGGVIRGWGGEDVLPPAQRRGAVVMALPNPNVLARIANDNQNVHTQLVVEQTKKNVAEILKIPVPEIYRWQTKKLSMTYKTIIMFCHLSPKSAWQFSSMYCSDATIYDLEPGIFGKVVDGVWQFISKSPDKQDLKKILTSELRDNIGMCAQGNLSRICNVLQGYLEGIEQKESTNVILGREFSKLMDIESVNERLSKGKLILFNNNIPQDQWETWLEPLRA
;
A
#
# COMPACT_ATOMS: atom_id res chain seq x y z
N MET A 1 -45.92 28.99 19.08
CA MET A 1 -44.54 28.80 19.56
C MET A 1 -43.91 30.18 19.69
N ASP A 2 -43.06 30.39 20.69
CA ASP A 2 -42.28 31.62 20.81
C ASP A 2 -41.33 31.73 19.60
N PRO A 3 -41.48 32.74 18.71
CA PRO A 3 -40.68 32.86 17.50
C PRO A 3 -39.20 33.20 17.78
N LEU A 4 -38.84 33.48 19.03
CA LEU A 4 -37.47 33.72 19.46
C LEU A 4 -36.79 32.45 20.01
N ARG A 5 -37.54 31.35 20.18
CA ARG A 5 -37.02 30.09 20.74
C ARG A 5 -36.79 29.05 19.65
N CYS A 6 -35.73 28.28 19.85
CA CYS A 6 -35.38 27.15 18.99
C CYS A 6 -36.56 26.18 18.82
N GLN A 7 -36.92 25.84 17.58
CA GLN A 7 -38.09 25.01 17.27
C GLN A 7 -37.90 23.50 17.51
N VAL A 8 -36.71 23.10 17.95
CA VAL A 8 -36.35 21.70 18.19
C VAL A 8 -36.98 21.15 19.46
N TYR A 9 -37.57 19.96 19.35
CA TYR A 9 -37.97 19.13 20.48
C TYR A 9 -36.77 18.39 21.05
N THR A 10 -36.56 18.53 22.36
CA THR A 10 -35.53 17.76 23.08
C THR A 10 -35.97 16.30 23.25
N GLN A 11 -35.05 15.42 23.64
CA GLN A 11 -35.40 14.03 24.02
C GLN A 11 -36.39 13.94 25.19
N LYS A 12 -36.59 15.03 25.94
CA LYS A 12 -37.57 15.17 27.02
C LYS A 12 -38.92 15.70 26.52
N GLY A 13 -39.05 16.02 25.22
CA GLY A 13 -40.31 16.44 24.60
C GLY A 13 -40.66 17.90 24.81
N THR A 14 -39.85 18.60 25.59
CA THR A 14 -39.95 20.04 25.71
C THR A 14 -39.23 20.70 24.55
N GLN A 15 -39.78 21.83 24.10
CA GLN A 15 -39.10 22.70 23.14
C GLN A 15 -37.80 23.22 23.74
N CYS A 16 -36.74 23.29 22.94
CA CYS A 16 -35.47 23.84 23.37
C CYS A 16 -35.65 25.28 23.88
N SER A 17 -35.16 25.54 25.09
CA SER A 17 -35.26 26.86 25.74
C SER A 17 -34.25 27.89 25.24
N LYS A 18 -33.26 27.48 24.43
CA LYS A 18 -32.23 28.39 23.91
C LYS A 18 -32.81 29.27 22.81
N ALA A 19 -32.48 30.56 22.88
CA ALA A 19 -32.74 31.50 21.79
C ALA A 19 -31.87 31.16 20.56
N HIS A 20 -32.38 31.49 19.38
CA HIS A 20 -31.61 31.45 18.14
C HIS A 20 -31.25 32.86 17.68
N LYS A 21 -30.31 32.97 16.72
CA LYS A 21 -30.01 34.25 16.08
C LYS A 21 -31.20 34.69 15.22
N ALA A 22 -31.31 36.00 14.95
CA ALA A 22 -32.28 36.52 13.99
C ALA A 22 -32.12 35.78 12.64
N ASN A 23 -33.25 35.36 12.05
CA ASN A 23 -33.34 34.62 10.77
C ASN A 23 -32.96 33.14 10.77
N LEU A 24 -32.66 32.52 11.93
CA LEU A 24 -32.48 31.07 12.03
C LEU A 24 -33.70 30.41 12.70
N ALA A 25 -34.05 29.20 12.28
CA ALA A 25 -35.10 28.41 12.94
C ALA A 25 -34.59 27.70 14.22
N TYR A 26 -33.27 27.52 14.33
CA TYR A 26 -32.63 26.70 15.35
C TYR A 26 -31.52 27.45 16.08
N CYS A 27 -31.30 27.10 17.35
CA CYS A 27 -30.12 27.61 18.07
C CYS A 27 -28.84 26.98 17.50
N GLY A 28 -27.68 27.62 17.69
CA GLY A 28 -26.43 27.19 17.05
C GLY A 28 -26.08 25.71 17.27
N LEU A 29 -26.33 25.17 18.46
CA LEU A 29 -26.10 23.74 18.75
C LEU A 29 -26.95 22.82 17.87
N HIS A 30 -28.22 23.16 17.66
CA HIS A 30 -29.12 22.36 16.84
C HIS A 30 -28.94 22.59 15.35
N GLU A 31 -28.45 23.76 14.94
CA GLU A 31 -28.02 23.99 13.56
C GLU A 31 -26.84 23.10 13.21
N THR A 32 -25.80 23.05 14.06
CA THR A 32 -24.69 22.10 13.89
C THR A 32 -25.19 20.67 13.86
N LYS A 33 -26.12 20.29 14.75
CA LYS A 33 -26.69 18.94 14.73
C LYS A 33 -27.45 18.63 13.44
N ARG A 34 -28.18 19.62 12.90
CA ARG A 34 -28.91 19.52 11.63
C ARG A 34 -27.93 19.35 10.47
N GLU A 35 -26.84 20.12 10.43
CA GLU A 35 -25.77 20.00 9.42
C GLU A 35 -25.09 18.61 9.49
N GLU A 36 -24.79 18.11 10.69
CA GLU A 36 -24.19 16.78 10.87
C GLU A 36 -25.13 15.62 10.52
N THR A 37 -26.43 15.79 10.78
CA THR A 37 -27.43 14.74 10.62
C THR A 37 -28.02 14.74 9.21
N GLY A 38 -28.02 15.89 8.54
CA GLY A 38 -28.74 16.14 7.30
C GLY A 38 -30.12 16.74 7.62
N PRO A 39 -30.56 17.77 6.88
CA PRO A 39 -31.81 18.46 7.15
C PRO A 39 -33.05 17.56 7.06
N HIS A 40 -33.10 16.61 6.13
CA HIS A 40 -34.27 15.72 5.96
C HIS A 40 -34.37 14.71 7.07
N ARG A 41 -33.26 14.04 7.38
CA ARG A 41 -33.18 13.13 8.53
C ARG A 41 -33.46 13.86 9.85
N PHE A 42 -32.90 15.05 10.04
CA PHE A 42 -33.15 15.86 11.23
C PHE A 42 -34.65 16.18 11.37
N ALA A 43 -35.32 16.60 10.30
CA ALA A 43 -36.77 16.87 10.32
C ALA A 43 -37.59 15.61 10.65
N ASN A 44 -37.23 14.44 10.09
CA ASN A 44 -37.86 13.17 10.42
C ASN A 44 -37.68 12.79 11.90
N GLU A 45 -36.49 13.01 12.46
CA GLU A 45 -36.20 12.80 13.88
C GLU A 45 -37.05 13.74 14.76
N GLN A 46 -37.18 15.01 14.38
CA GLN A 46 -38.01 15.98 15.09
C GLN A 46 -39.50 15.61 15.07
N LEU A 47 -40.02 15.19 13.92
CA LEU A 47 -41.40 14.73 13.80
C LEU A 47 -41.63 13.47 14.66
N THR A 48 -40.72 12.51 14.63
CA THR A 48 -40.81 11.29 15.43
C THR A 48 -40.82 11.60 16.94
N ILE A 49 -39.97 12.53 17.39
CA ILE A 49 -39.96 12.97 18.78
C ILE A 49 -41.31 13.61 19.13
N LYS A 50 -41.79 14.57 18.33
CA LYS A 50 -43.10 15.22 18.53
C LYS A 50 -44.21 14.18 18.69
N GLN A 51 -44.33 13.25 17.75
CA GLN A 51 -45.36 12.21 17.74
C GLN A 51 -45.28 11.30 18.97
N LYS A 52 -44.06 10.90 19.38
CA LYS A 52 -43.84 10.12 20.60
C LYS A 52 -44.35 10.83 21.87
N PHE A 53 -44.19 12.14 21.94
CA PHE A 53 -44.66 12.92 23.09
C PHE A 53 -46.17 13.14 23.08
N GLU A 54 -46.78 13.35 21.92
CA GLU A 54 -48.24 13.40 21.79
C GLU A 54 -48.90 12.09 22.23
N ILE A 55 -48.32 10.95 21.83
CA ILE A 55 -48.78 9.62 22.28
C ILE A 55 -48.67 9.50 23.80
N ARG A 56 -47.52 9.91 24.36
CA ARG A 56 -47.32 9.83 25.81
C ARG A 56 -48.31 10.71 26.57
N ASP A 57 -48.53 11.94 26.12
CA ASP A 57 -49.44 12.89 26.74
C ASP A 57 -50.88 12.36 26.71
N GLN A 58 -51.31 11.80 25.57
CA GLN A 58 -52.60 11.13 25.45
C GLN A 58 -52.74 9.94 26.41
N ILE A 59 -51.72 9.06 26.50
CA ILE A 59 -51.73 7.93 27.43
C ILE A 59 -51.87 8.40 28.88
N VAL A 60 -51.14 9.45 29.27
CA VAL A 60 -51.22 10.02 30.62
C VAL A 60 -52.61 10.60 30.87
N ASN A 61 -53.14 11.39 29.94
CA ASN A 61 -54.48 11.97 30.05
C ASN A 61 -55.56 10.91 30.25
N PHE A 62 -55.58 9.86 29.42
CA PHE A 62 -56.57 8.79 29.55
C PHE A 62 -56.37 7.95 30.81
N ARG A 63 -55.13 7.76 31.29
CA ARG A 63 -54.84 7.11 32.57
C ARG A 63 -55.39 7.91 33.74
N ASP A 64 -55.17 9.22 33.76
CA ASP A 64 -55.64 10.10 34.82
C ASP A 64 -57.17 10.14 34.86
N ARG A 65 -57.82 10.22 33.69
CA ARG A 65 -59.28 10.14 33.56
C ARG A 65 -59.85 8.82 34.10
N ARG A 66 -59.23 7.69 33.77
CA ARG A 66 -59.64 6.38 34.35
C ARG A 66 -59.46 6.34 35.86
N THR A 67 -58.37 6.93 36.37
CA THR A 67 -58.11 7.00 37.81
C THR A 67 -59.18 7.84 38.52
N GLN A 68 -59.61 8.95 37.92
CA GLN A 68 -60.68 9.81 38.43
C GLN A 68 -62.06 9.16 38.37
N ALA A 69 -62.32 8.30 37.38
CA ALA A 69 -63.58 7.54 37.29
C ALA A 69 -63.75 6.49 38.40
N GLY A 70 -62.69 6.14 39.14
CA GLY A 70 -62.73 5.19 40.24
C GLY A 70 -63.20 3.80 39.79
N ASN A 71 -64.30 3.31 40.36
CA ASN A 71 -64.87 1.99 40.06
C ASN A 71 -66.11 2.04 39.14
N ASP A 72 -66.46 3.20 38.59
CA ASP A 72 -67.60 3.32 37.69
C ASP A 72 -67.29 2.66 36.33
N GLN A 73 -67.82 1.44 36.14
CA GLN A 73 -67.60 0.65 34.94
C GLN A 73 -68.12 1.32 33.66
N ASN A 74 -69.24 2.05 33.74
CA ASN A 74 -69.80 2.73 32.58
C ASN A 74 -68.90 3.90 32.17
N ALA A 75 -68.38 4.65 33.15
CA ALA A 75 -67.42 5.72 32.89
C ALA A 75 -66.10 5.17 32.32
N ILE A 76 -65.58 4.06 32.85
CA ILE A 76 -64.34 3.42 32.35
C ILE A 76 -64.52 2.93 30.91
N GLN A 77 -65.67 2.34 30.57
CA GLN A 77 -65.97 1.89 29.21
C GLN A 77 -66.01 3.09 28.24
N ALA A 78 -66.75 4.15 28.60
CA ALA A 78 -66.82 5.37 27.79
C ALA A 78 -65.43 6.00 27.55
N ILE A 79 -64.59 6.09 28.58
CA ILE A 79 -63.21 6.58 28.46
C ILE A 79 -62.38 5.70 27.53
N THR A 80 -62.61 4.39 27.52
CA THR A 80 -61.89 3.43 26.68
C THR A 80 -62.32 3.53 25.21
N ASP A 81 -63.61 3.72 24.94
CA ASP A 81 -64.12 3.94 23.60
C ASP A 81 -63.60 5.27 23.03
N GLU A 82 -63.60 6.33 23.84
CA GLU A 82 -62.99 7.62 23.48
C GLU A 82 -61.49 7.51 23.21
N GLN A 83 -60.75 6.74 24.03
CA GLN A 83 -59.32 6.49 23.79
C GLN A 83 -59.11 5.83 22.44
N THR A 84 -59.91 4.80 22.13
CA THR A 84 -59.80 4.05 20.87
C THR A 84 -60.01 4.97 19.67
N ILE A 85 -61.02 5.83 19.72
CA ILE A 85 -61.29 6.84 18.69
C ILE A 85 -60.13 7.83 18.58
N ALA A 86 -59.64 8.34 19.71
CA ALA A 86 -58.57 9.32 19.74
C ALA A 86 -57.22 8.75 19.25
N GLU A 87 -56.91 7.48 19.53
CA GLU A 87 -55.75 6.77 19.01
C GLU A 87 -55.82 6.58 17.50
N ALA A 88 -57.00 6.22 16.96
CA ALA A 88 -57.22 6.11 15.52
C ALA A 88 -57.01 7.46 14.82
N HIS A 89 -57.59 8.55 15.35
CA HIS A 89 -57.38 9.90 14.82
C HIS A 89 -55.92 10.33 14.87
N MET A 90 -55.23 10.07 16.00
CA MET A 90 -53.81 10.39 16.14
C MET A 90 -52.96 9.63 15.12
N THR A 91 -53.23 8.33 14.95
CA THR A 91 -52.52 7.49 13.98
C THR A 91 -52.68 8.02 12.55
N VAL A 92 -53.90 8.39 12.16
CA VAL A 92 -54.16 8.98 10.83
C VAL A 92 -53.42 10.30 10.69
N ARG A 93 -53.49 11.19 11.70
CA ARG A 93 -52.78 12.48 11.69
C ARG A 93 -51.28 12.29 11.55
N HIS A 94 -50.67 11.42 12.34
CA HIS A 94 -49.22 11.14 12.31
C HIS A 94 -48.76 10.61 10.95
N ARG A 95 -49.56 9.75 10.33
CA ARG A 95 -49.30 9.26 8.96
C ARG A 95 -49.40 10.38 7.93
N THR A 96 -50.40 11.25 8.04
CA THR A 96 -50.56 12.41 7.15
C THR A 96 -49.41 13.39 7.28
N GLU A 97 -48.97 13.72 8.52
CA GLU A 97 -47.81 14.58 8.76
C GLU A 97 -46.53 13.99 8.17
N LEU A 98 -46.29 12.67 8.36
CA LEU A 98 -45.13 12.00 7.81
C LEU A 98 -45.15 11.96 6.28
N ARG A 99 -46.33 11.75 5.68
CA ARG A 99 -46.50 11.81 4.22
C ARG A 99 -46.20 13.23 3.72
N ALA A 100 -46.80 14.25 4.32
CA ALA A 100 -46.56 15.64 3.95
C ALA A 100 -45.07 16.03 4.06
N LEU A 101 -44.38 15.56 5.10
CA LEU A 101 -42.94 15.78 5.25
C LEU A 101 -42.15 15.10 4.12
N ARG A 102 -42.47 13.84 3.78
CA ARG A 102 -41.82 13.12 2.69
C ARG A 102 -42.09 13.75 1.32
N ASP A 103 -43.30 14.21 1.08
CA ASP A 103 -43.68 14.89 -0.15
C ASP A 103 -42.91 16.22 -0.29
N ALA A 104 -42.77 16.98 0.81
CA ALA A 104 -41.96 18.19 0.84
C ALA A 104 -40.46 17.90 0.59
N GLN A 105 -39.92 16.84 1.19
CA GLN A 105 -38.54 16.39 0.96
C GLN A 105 -38.32 15.97 -0.50
N ALA A 106 -39.24 15.21 -1.07
CA ALA A 106 -39.18 14.79 -2.48
C ALA A 106 -39.24 16.00 -3.43
N ALA A 107 -40.10 16.98 -3.13
CA ALA A 107 -40.19 18.23 -3.89
C ALA A 107 -38.89 19.04 -3.81
N GLU A 108 -38.26 19.13 -2.63
CA GLU A 108 -36.96 19.80 -2.46
C GLU A 108 -35.85 19.08 -3.25
N ILE A 109 -35.81 17.75 -3.23
CA ILE A 109 -34.85 16.96 -4.02
C ILE A 109 -35.05 17.21 -5.51
N ALA A 110 -36.30 17.19 -5.97
CA ALA A 110 -36.63 17.48 -7.36
C ALA A 110 -36.20 18.90 -7.76
N ALA A 111 -36.46 19.90 -6.90
CA ALA A 111 -36.04 21.28 -7.11
C ALA A 111 -34.52 21.45 -7.15
N ASN A 112 -33.77 20.63 -6.40
CA ASN A 112 -32.31 20.59 -6.39
C ASN A 112 -31.71 19.72 -7.51
N GLY A 113 -32.45 19.46 -8.59
CA GLY A 113 -31.98 18.66 -9.72
C GLY A 113 -31.75 17.18 -9.38
N GLY A 114 -32.51 16.65 -8.44
CA GLY A 114 -32.40 15.27 -7.95
C GLY A 114 -31.34 15.06 -6.87
N ARG A 115 -30.67 16.11 -6.40
CA ARG A 115 -29.65 16.01 -5.34
C ARG A 115 -30.30 16.00 -3.96
N ASN A 116 -29.87 15.09 -3.10
CA ASN A 116 -30.41 15.00 -1.75
C ASN A 116 -29.63 15.93 -0.81
N PRO A 117 -30.29 16.87 -0.10
CA PRO A 117 -29.65 17.73 0.88
C PRO A 117 -28.90 16.98 2.00
N ASP A 118 -29.28 15.74 2.29
CA ASP A 118 -28.63 14.90 3.29
C ASP A 118 -27.33 14.25 2.79
N ASP A 119 -26.99 14.31 1.50
CA ASP A 119 -25.86 13.59 0.91
C ASP A 119 -24.53 13.92 1.60
N MET A 120 -24.29 15.19 1.93
CA MET A 120 -23.06 15.60 2.64
C MET A 120 -23.00 15.05 4.08
N ALA A 121 -24.13 15.03 4.77
CA ALA A 121 -24.23 14.47 6.11
C ALA A 121 -24.09 12.93 6.10
N ASN A 122 -24.65 12.27 5.09
CA ASN A 122 -24.48 10.84 4.83
C ASN A 122 -23.01 10.50 4.59
N LEU A 123 -22.35 11.26 3.72
CA LEU A 123 -20.93 11.13 3.42
C LEU A 123 -20.08 11.32 4.68
N GLY A 124 -20.38 12.35 5.48
CA GLY A 124 -19.72 12.61 6.75
C GLY A 124 -19.85 11.46 7.76
N ARG A 125 -21.00 10.78 7.82
CA ARG A 125 -21.22 9.60 8.66
C ARG A 125 -20.46 8.38 8.14
N GLU A 126 -20.52 8.14 6.84
CA GLU A 126 -19.82 7.05 6.18
C GLU A 126 -18.31 7.14 6.43
N ILE A 127 -17.72 8.33 6.31
CA ILE A 127 -16.31 8.58 6.62
C ILE A 127 -15.99 8.24 8.08
N SER A 128 -16.85 8.66 9.02
CA SER A 128 -16.67 8.32 10.44
C SER A 128 -16.75 6.81 10.68
N GLN A 129 -17.69 6.12 10.05
CA GLN A 129 -17.81 4.66 10.15
C GLN A 129 -16.60 3.94 9.57
N MET A 130 -16.10 4.38 8.42
CA MET A 130 -14.88 3.86 7.80
C MET A 130 -13.67 4.05 8.72
N GLY A 131 -13.51 5.23 9.33
CA GLY A 131 -12.44 5.50 10.31
C GLY A 131 -12.53 4.57 11.52
N LEU A 132 -13.73 4.34 12.06
CA LEU A 132 -13.95 3.35 13.13
C LEU A 132 -13.63 1.92 12.68
N SER A 133 -13.89 1.56 11.42
CA SER A 133 -13.50 0.25 10.88
C SER A 133 -11.99 0.08 10.83
N VAL A 134 -11.24 1.09 10.35
CA VAL A 134 -9.77 1.07 10.34
C VAL A 134 -9.22 0.89 11.75
N ILE A 135 -9.74 1.66 12.73
CA ILE A 135 -9.33 1.54 14.13
C ILE A 135 -9.61 0.13 14.69
N ARG A 136 -10.81 -0.42 14.45
CA ARG A 136 -11.18 -1.77 14.89
C ARG A 136 -10.33 -2.85 14.24
N ALA A 137 -10.17 -2.80 12.92
CA ALA A 137 -9.33 -3.73 12.17
C ALA A 137 -7.88 -3.70 12.68
N ARG A 138 -7.33 -2.50 12.92
CA ARG A 138 -5.99 -2.34 13.51
C ARG A 138 -5.87 -3.00 14.89
N MET A 139 -6.83 -2.77 15.78
CA MET A 139 -6.83 -3.42 17.10
C MET A 139 -6.92 -4.95 16.99
N TRP A 140 -7.72 -5.47 16.06
CA TRP A 140 -7.85 -6.91 15.84
C TRP A 140 -6.57 -7.53 15.28
N ILE A 141 -5.93 -6.87 14.30
CA ILE A 141 -4.65 -7.31 13.74
C ILE A 141 -3.58 -7.40 14.83
N ILE A 142 -3.46 -6.39 15.68
CA ILE A 142 -2.49 -6.37 16.78
C ILE A 142 -2.76 -7.53 17.77
N ARG A 143 -4.02 -7.76 18.13
CA ARG A 143 -4.41 -8.80 19.10
C ARG A 143 -4.31 -10.22 18.55
N ARG A 144 -4.55 -10.41 17.25
CA ARG A 144 -4.58 -11.71 16.58
C ARG A 144 -3.42 -11.90 15.62
N TRP A 145 -2.33 -11.17 15.85
CA TRP A 145 -1.15 -11.14 14.98
C TRP A 145 -0.63 -12.53 14.56
N PRO A 146 -0.57 -13.55 15.45
CA PRO A 146 -0.11 -14.88 15.06
C PRO A 146 -1.06 -15.64 14.12
N ASN A 147 -2.34 -15.25 14.04
CA ASN A 147 -3.32 -15.89 13.16
C ASN A 147 -3.31 -15.19 11.79
N LEU A 148 -2.61 -15.81 10.83
CA LEU A 148 -2.39 -15.27 9.49
C LEU A 148 -3.69 -15.02 8.71
N GLU A 149 -4.68 -15.90 8.83
CA GLU A 149 -5.95 -15.78 8.11
C GLU A 149 -6.73 -14.55 8.58
N ILE A 150 -6.91 -14.42 9.91
CA ILE A 150 -7.57 -13.26 10.53
C ILE A 150 -6.81 -11.97 10.21
N ARG A 151 -5.47 -12.01 10.28
CA ARG A 151 -4.62 -10.87 9.95
C ARG A 151 -4.85 -10.40 8.51
N ASN A 152 -4.78 -11.33 7.54
CA ASN A 152 -4.91 -10.99 6.12
C ASN A 152 -6.32 -10.46 5.80
N GLN A 153 -7.36 -11.01 6.44
CA GLN A 153 -8.73 -10.51 6.32
C GLN A 153 -8.84 -9.04 6.74
N PHE A 154 -8.31 -8.68 7.91
CA PHE A 154 -8.39 -7.30 8.40
C PHE A 154 -7.49 -6.32 7.63
N ILE A 155 -6.35 -6.79 7.09
CA ILE A 155 -5.53 -5.98 6.17
C ILE A 155 -6.33 -5.66 4.90
N ALA A 156 -7.02 -6.65 4.33
CA ALA A 156 -7.87 -6.43 3.17
C ALA A 156 -9.05 -5.48 3.47
N GLU A 157 -9.61 -5.52 4.69
CA GLU A 157 -10.62 -4.56 5.14
C GLU A 157 -10.08 -3.12 5.14
N ILE A 158 -8.87 -2.89 5.68
CA ILE A 158 -8.24 -1.57 5.69
C ILE A 158 -7.96 -1.08 4.26
N GLU A 159 -7.49 -1.97 3.37
CA GLU A 159 -7.27 -1.63 1.96
C GLU A 159 -8.57 -1.26 1.24
N THR A 160 -9.65 -1.98 1.54
CA THR A 160 -10.99 -1.68 1.01
C THR A 160 -11.45 -0.31 1.46
N VAL A 161 -11.25 0.05 2.73
CA VAL A 161 -11.56 1.39 3.26
C VAL A 161 -10.71 2.45 2.56
N ARG A 162 -9.40 2.24 2.41
CA ARG A 162 -8.49 3.17 1.73
C ARG A 162 -8.92 3.43 0.29
N THR A 163 -9.24 2.36 -0.44
CA THR A 163 -9.68 2.43 -1.85
C THR A 163 -11.02 3.14 -1.96
N ARG A 164 -11.98 2.83 -1.09
CA ARG A 164 -13.27 3.50 -1.05
C ARG A 164 -13.13 4.99 -0.76
N ALA A 165 -12.32 5.37 0.23
CA ALA A 165 -12.07 6.78 0.55
C ALA A 165 -11.42 7.55 -0.62
N ARG A 166 -10.49 6.93 -1.36
CA ARG A 166 -9.92 7.51 -2.60
C ARG A 166 -10.96 7.68 -3.69
N ASN A 167 -11.85 6.71 -3.88
CA ASN A 167 -12.94 6.81 -4.85
C ASN A 167 -13.93 7.92 -4.46
N MET A 168 -14.14 8.17 -3.16
CA MET A 168 -15.01 9.26 -2.71
C MET A 168 -14.40 10.64 -2.98
N LEU A 169 -13.07 10.76 -3.04
CA LEU A 169 -12.40 12.02 -3.42
C LEU A 169 -12.66 12.42 -4.88
N THR A 170 -13.13 11.49 -5.73
CA THR A 170 -13.45 11.80 -7.14
C THR A 170 -14.90 12.21 -7.34
N ILE A 171 -15.73 12.17 -6.29
CA ILE A 171 -17.14 12.57 -6.37
C ILE A 171 -17.21 14.09 -6.62
N ALA A 172 -18.00 14.50 -7.61
CA ALA A 172 -18.24 15.90 -7.88
C ALA A 172 -18.96 16.57 -6.70
N HIS A 173 -18.60 17.83 -6.40
CA HIS A 173 -19.24 18.66 -5.37
C HIS A 173 -19.02 18.21 -3.91
N ILE A 174 -17.94 17.50 -3.61
CA ILE A 174 -17.50 17.31 -2.23
C ILE A 174 -17.02 18.63 -1.61
N THR A 175 -17.39 18.89 -0.35
CA THR A 175 -16.96 20.10 0.34
C THR A 175 -15.49 20.00 0.79
N PRO A 176 -14.77 21.12 0.92
CA PRO A 176 -13.38 21.11 1.40
C PRO A 176 -13.20 20.41 2.75
N VAL A 177 -14.17 20.56 3.66
CA VAL A 177 -14.17 19.90 4.97
C VAL A 177 -14.20 18.37 4.82
N ILE A 178 -14.98 17.85 3.87
CA ILE A 178 -15.04 16.43 3.59
C ILE A 178 -13.75 15.93 2.93
N VAL A 179 -13.17 16.71 2.00
CA VAL A 179 -11.88 16.39 1.38
C VAL A 179 -10.81 16.16 2.44
N VAL A 180 -10.64 17.13 3.36
CA VAL A 180 -9.66 17.02 4.46
C VAL A 180 -9.89 15.76 5.30
N ARG A 181 -11.15 15.43 5.60
CA ARG A 181 -11.49 14.22 6.37
C ARG A 181 -11.18 12.93 5.61
N LEU A 182 -11.43 12.89 4.30
CA LEU A 182 -11.11 11.75 3.44
C LEU A 182 -9.60 11.57 3.30
N GLU A 183 -8.85 12.64 3.08
CA GLU A 183 -7.39 12.62 2.99
C GLU A 183 -6.78 12.12 4.31
N ALA A 184 -7.27 12.63 5.44
CA ALA A 184 -6.84 12.15 6.76
C ALA A 184 -7.12 10.65 6.95
N LEU A 185 -8.28 10.16 6.50
CA LEU A 185 -8.62 8.73 6.55
C LEU A 185 -7.72 7.90 5.63
N VAL A 186 -7.43 8.36 4.41
CA VAL A 186 -6.51 7.69 3.47
C VAL A 186 -5.11 7.62 4.05
N ALA A 187 -4.62 8.72 4.64
CA ALA A 187 -3.33 8.76 5.32
C ALA A 187 -3.29 7.78 6.50
N GLN A 188 -4.31 7.79 7.36
CA GLN A 188 -4.41 6.87 8.50
C GLN A 188 -4.41 5.39 8.08
N ALA A 189 -5.19 5.04 7.04
CA ALA A 189 -5.24 3.69 6.51
C ALA A 189 -3.89 3.28 5.90
N THR A 190 -3.23 4.20 5.19
CA THR A 190 -1.89 3.96 4.60
C THR A 190 -0.84 3.69 5.67
N VAL A 191 -0.75 4.56 6.69
CA VAL A 191 0.17 4.36 7.82
C VAL A 191 -0.09 3.02 8.51
N SER A 192 -1.36 2.66 8.71
CA SER A 192 -1.70 1.37 9.34
C SER A 192 -1.22 0.18 8.49
N LEU A 193 -1.43 0.23 7.17
CA LEU A 193 -0.97 -0.82 6.25
C LEU A 193 0.56 -0.91 6.22
N ASP A 194 1.25 0.22 6.15
CA ASP A 194 2.72 0.27 6.12
C ASP A 194 3.31 -0.29 7.42
N GLU A 195 2.75 0.06 8.58
CA GLU A 195 3.11 -0.53 9.89
C GLU A 195 2.96 -2.05 9.89
N PHE A 196 1.86 -2.57 9.34
CA PHE A 196 1.64 -4.02 9.28
C PHE A 196 2.56 -4.72 8.30
N ILE A 197 2.84 -4.13 7.15
CA ILE A 197 3.80 -4.66 6.18
C ILE A 197 5.19 -4.70 6.82
N ALA A 198 5.62 -3.62 7.47
CA ALA A 198 6.92 -3.56 8.15
C ALA A 198 7.04 -4.63 9.24
N ARG A 199 6.01 -4.82 10.07
CA ARG A 199 6.01 -5.86 11.11
C ARG A 199 5.98 -7.28 10.52
N ALA A 200 5.22 -7.51 9.45
CA ALA A 200 5.21 -8.81 8.77
C ALA A 200 6.57 -9.13 8.13
N MET A 201 7.27 -8.11 7.62
CA MET A 201 8.64 -8.25 7.14
C MET A 201 9.63 -8.58 8.27
N GLN A 202 9.50 -7.93 9.43
CA GLN A 202 10.33 -8.21 10.59
C GLN A 202 10.15 -9.64 11.13
N ASP A 203 8.91 -10.15 11.16
CA ASP A 203 8.67 -11.56 11.52
C ASP A 203 9.31 -12.53 10.53
N LEU A 204 9.30 -12.19 9.24
CA LEU A 204 9.95 -12.98 8.19
C LEU A 204 11.47 -13.01 8.38
N GLU A 205 12.06 -11.87 8.75
CA GLU A 205 13.50 -11.75 9.06
C GLU A 205 13.88 -12.54 10.32
N ASN A 206 12.97 -12.64 11.30
CA ASN A 206 13.16 -13.40 12.53
C ASN A 206 12.89 -14.92 12.40
N GLY A 207 12.72 -15.44 11.18
CA GLY A 207 12.48 -16.87 10.93
C GLY A 207 11.03 -17.32 11.12
N GLY A 208 10.07 -16.39 11.18
CA GLY A 208 8.65 -16.68 11.20
C GLY A 208 8.14 -17.18 9.85
N VAL A 209 7.27 -18.20 9.87
CA VAL A 209 6.64 -18.76 8.67
C VAL A 209 5.47 -17.87 8.26
N ILE A 210 5.53 -17.28 7.06
CA ILE A 210 4.35 -16.71 6.40
C ILE A 210 3.97 -17.63 5.23
N ARG A 211 2.76 -18.19 5.27
CA ARG A 211 2.09 -18.69 4.07
C ARG A 211 1.70 -17.49 3.22
N GLY A 212 2.04 -17.53 1.93
CA GLY A 212 1.68 -16.47 0.98
C GLY A 212 0.17 -16.23 0.92
N TRP A 213 -0.26 -15.17 0.24
CA TRP A 213 -1.67 -14.80 0.05
C TRP A 213 -2.55 -15.86 -0.67
N GLY A 214 -1.98 -17.04 -0.99
CA GLY A 214 -2.65 -18.24 -1.51
C GLY A 214 -2.31 -19.56 -0.78
N GLY A 215 -1.71 -19.52 0.42
CA GLY A 215 -1.52 -20.71 1.25
C GLY A 215 -0.26 -21.57 1.01
N GLU A 216 0.63 -21.17 0.10
CA GLU A 216 1.87 -21.93 -0.19
C GLU A 216 3.00 -21.62 0.82
N ASP A 217 3.77 -22.65 1.17
CA ASP A 217 4.92 -22.59 2.07
C ASP A 217 6.14 -21.98 1.33
N VAL A 218 6.73 -20.93 1.90
CA VAL A 218 7.96 -20.31 1.37
C VAL A 218 9.18 -20.98 2.01
N LEU A 219 10.12 -21.44 1.18
CA LEU A 219 11.28 -22.28 1.52
C LEU A 219 12.13 -21.83 2.74
N PRO A 220 12.86 -22.77 3.40
CA PRO A 220 13.40 -22.55 4.74
C PRO A 220 14.63 -21.63 4.83
N PRO A 221 14.94 -21.10 6.03
CA PRO A 221 15.91 -20.02 6.27
C PRO A 221 17.40 -20.32 6.02
N ALA A 222 17.79 -21.53 5.61
CA ALA A 222 19.20 -21.94 5.60
C ALA A 222 20.06 -21.30 4.49
N GLN A 223 19.49 -20.50 3.58
CA GLN A 223 20.21 -19.99 2.41
C GLN A 223 20.49 -18.47 2.39
N ARG A 224 20.30 -17.72 3.48
CA ARG A 224 20.50 -16.26 3.46
C ARG A 224 21.17 -15.69 4.72
N ARG A 225 22.48 -15.91 4.88
CA ARG A 225 23.29 -15.14 5.82
C ARG A 225 24.22 -14.19 5.07
N GLY A 226 24.02 -12.88 5.27
CA GLY A 226 24.97 -11.86 4.83
C GLY A 226 24.38 -10.46 4.73
N ALA A 227 23.79 -9.89 5.79
CA ALA A 227 23.52 -8.44 5.84
C ALA A 227 23.15 -7.96 7.26
N VAL A 228 24.10 -7.95 8.19
CA VAL A 228 24.06 -7.03 9.35
C VAL A 228 25.49 -6.62 9.65
N VAL A 229 25.93 -5.44 9.19
CA VAL A 229 26.70 -4.45 9.95
C VAL A 229 26.76 -3.15 9.10
N MET A 230 26.36 -2.01 9.67
CA MET A 230 27.13 -0.75 9.73
C MET A 230 26.24 0.48 9.71
N ALA A 231 26.18 1.15 10.87
CA ALA A 231 25.82 2.54 11.01
C ALA A 231 27.11 3.35 11.30
N LEU A 232 27.18 4.54 10.67
CA LEU A 232 28.13 5.66 10.80
C LEU A 232 29.50 5.55 10.08
N PRO A 233 29.88 6.57 9.27
CA PRO A 233 31.07 6.51 8.44
C PRO A 233 32.33 7.01 9.19
N ASN A 234 33.34 6.15 9.24
CA ASN A 234 34.73 6.52 9.55
C ASN A 234 35.45 6.84 8.22
N PRO A 235 36.14 7.98 8.06
CA PRO A 235 36.79 8.38 6.81
C PRO A 235 37.84 7.37 6.27
N ASN A 236 38.35 6.45 7.10
CA ASN A 236 39.25 5.38 6.65
C ASN A 236 38.54 4.21 5.93
N VAL A 237 37.21 4.18 5.88
CA VAL A 237 36.44 3.10 5.23
C VAL A 237 36.47 3.21 3.71
N LEU A 238 36.47 4.42 3.15
CA LEU A 238 36.50 4.61 1.69
C LEU A 238 37.80 4.11 1.07
N ALA A 239 38.95 4.38 1.71
CA ALA A 239 40.25 3.85 1.27
C ALA A 239 40.30 2.31 1.36
N ARG A 240 39.66 1.74 2.39
CA ARG A 240 39.58 0.28 2.59
C ARG A 240 38.65 -0.41 1.58
N ILE A 241 37.55 0.24 1.19
CA ILE A 241 36.65 -0.23 0.13
C ILE A 241 37.33 -0.09 -1.25
N ALA A 242 38.02 1.02 -1.52
CA ALA A 242 38.74 1.22 -2.78
C ALA A 242 39.85 0.19 -2.99
N ASN A 243 40.52 -0.25 -1.92
CA ASN A 243 41.55 -1.28 -1.94
C ASN A 243 41.01 -2.71 -1.68
N ASP A 244 39.69 -2.90 -1.66
CA ASP A 244 39.10 -4.23 -1.49
C ASP A 244 39.11 -4.97 -2.85
N ASN A 245 39.89 -6.04 -2.90
CA ASN A 245 40.05 -6.88 -4.10
C ASN A 245 38.76 -7.63 -4.49
N GLN A 246 37.76 -7.68 -3.60
CA GLN A 246 36.41 -8.20 -3.87
C GLN A 246 35.40 -7.09 -4.20
N ASN A 247 35.85 -5.84 -4.35
CA ASN A 247 34.98 -4.73 -4.68
C ASN A 247 34.45 -4.83 -6.12
N VAL A 248 33.13 -4.76 -6.24
CA VAL A 248 32.40 -4.67 -7.52
C VAL A 248 32.60 -3.32 -8.24
N HIS A 249 33.26 -2.36 -7.59
CA HIS A 249 33.67 -1.07 -8.15
C HIS A 249 35.13 -1.06 -8.65
N THR A 250 35.73 -2.22 -8.93
CA THR A 250 37.07 -2.30 -9.56
C THR A 250 37.00 -2.00 -11.06
N GLN A 251 38.01 -1.33 -11.63
CA GLN A 251 38.04 -0.96 -13.06
C GLN A 251 37.78 -2.15 -13.98
N LEU A 252 38.34 -3.31 -13.67
CA LEU A 252 38.13 -4.55 -14.42
C LEU A 252 36.65 -4.99 -14.44
N VAL A 253 35.96 -4.95 -13.30
CA VAL A 253 34.53 -5.33 -13.22
C VAL A 253 33.66 -4.33 -13.97
N VAL A 254 34.02 -3.04 -13.91
CA VAL A 254 33.37 -1.99 -14.68
C VAL A 254 33.54 -2.22 -16.18
N GLU A 255 34.76 -2.49 -16.65
CA GLU A 255 35.05 -2.77 -18.06
C GLU A 255 34.32 -4.01 -18.57
N GLN A 256 34.31 -5.10 -17.79
CA GLN A 256 33.56 -6.30 -18.16
C GLN A 256 32.05 -6.03 -18.23
N THR A 257 31.51 -5.28 -17.27
CA THR A 257 30.09 -4.92 -17.30
C THR A 257 29.78 -4.05 -18.51
N LYS A 258 30.65 -3.11 -18.89
CA LYS A 258 30.50 -2.31 -20.12
C LYS A 258 30.51 -3.18 -21.38
N LYS A 259 31.38 -4.19 -21.46
CA LYS A 259 31.40 -5.15 -22.58
C LYS A 259 30.11 -5.95 -22.66
N ASN A 260 29.66 -6.52 -21.53
CA ASN A 260 28.41 -7.28 -21.46
C ASN A 260 27.20 -6.42 -21.88
N VAL A 261 27.16 -5.16 -21.42
CA VAL A 261 26.13 -4.19 -21.82
C VAL A 261 26.16 -3.95 -23.33
N ALA A 262 27.34 -3.75 -23.93
CA ALA A 262 27.46 -3.53 -25.37
C ALA A 262 26.93 -4.72 -26.20
N GLU A 263 27.16 -5.96 -25.74
CA GLU A 263 26.61 -7.15 -26.40
C GLU A 263 25.08 -7.22 -26.28
N ILE A 264 24.52 -6.93 -25.09
CA ILE A 264 23.07 -6.93 -24.88
C ILE A 264 22.38 -5.88 -25.75
N LEU A 265 22.98 -4.70 -25.94
CA LEU A 265 22.41 -3.63 -26.75
C LEU A 265 22.35 -3.96 -28.26
N LYS A 266 23.08 -4.99 -28.73
CA LYS A 266 22.96 -5.46 -30.13
C LYS A 266 21.66 -6.22 -30.37
N ILE A 267 20.95 -6.65 -29.32
CA ILE A 267 19.72 -7.42 -29.43
C ILE A 267 18.61 -6.51 -30.00
N PRO A 268 17.95 -6.90 -31.12
CA PRO A 268 16.94 -6.05 -31.73
C PRO A 268 15.68 -5.96 -30.86
N VAL A 269 15.40 -4.75 -30.35
CA VAL A 269 14.22 -4.42 -29.56
C VAL A 269 13.15 -3.72 -30.42
N PRO A 270 11.95 -4.30 -30.59
CA PRO A 270 10.84 -3.66 -31.29
C PRO A 270 10.38 -2.37 -30.59
N GLU A 271 9.82 -1.42 -31.35
CA GLU A 271 9.49 -0.07 -30.84
C GLU A 271 8.55 -0.09 -29.62
N ILE A 272 7.58 -1.02 -29.57
CA ILE A 272 6.65 -1.13 -28.43
C ILE A 272 7.30 -1.62 -27.12
N TYR A 273 8.45 -2.28 -27.23
CA TYR A 273 9.24 -2.79 -26.10
C TYR A 273 10.43 -1.90 -25.76
N ARG A 274 10.72 -0.90 -26.59
CA ARG A 274 11.87 -0.01 -26.44
C ARG A 274 11.64 0.99 -25.33
N TRP A 275 12.67 1.19 -24.51
CA TRP A 275 12.68 2.13 -23.41
C TRP A 275 12.61 3.57 -23.92
N GLN A 276 11.77 4.37 -23.28
CA GLN A 276 11.54 5.76 -23.61
C GLN A 276 11.31 6.56 -22.32
N THR A 277 11.84 7.79 -22.24
CA THR A 277 11.69 8.66 -21.06
C THR A 277 10.24 9.10 -20.82
N LYS A 278 9.44 9.26 -21.90
CA LYS A 278 8.08 9.82 -21.83
C LYS A 278 6.97 8.78 -21.78
N LYS A 279 7.28 7.50 -21.98
CA LYS A 279 6.28 6.42 -22.09
C LYS A 279 6.84 5.11 -21.57
N LEU A 280 6.07 4.42 -20.73
CA LEU A 280 6.41 3.07 -20.27
C LEU A 280 6.28 2.05 -21.40
N SER A 281 7.36 1.31 -21.64
CA SER A 281 7.43 0.23 -22.63
C SER A 281 6.59 -0.98 -22.22
N MET A 282 6.32 -1.88 -23.18
CA MET A 282 5.70 -3.16 -22.88
C MET A 282 6.59 -4.07 -22.02
N THR A 283 7.91 -3.96 -22.11
CA THR A 283 8.86 -4.74 -21.30
C THR A 283 8.56 -4.58 -19.81
N TYR A 284 8.46 -3.33 -19.34
CA TYR A 284 8.14 -3.02 -17.96
C TYR A 284 6.85 -3.69 -17.49
N LYS A 285 5.78 -3.52 -18.27
CA LYS A 285 4.45 -4.06 -17.94
C LYS A 285 4.47 -5.59 -17.85
N THR A 286 5.16 -6.25 -18.78
CA THR A 286 5.24 -7.71 -18.82
C THR A 286 6.10 -8.26 -17.70
N ILE A 287 7.20 -7.60 -17.33
CA ILE A 287 8.03 -8.05 -16.20
C ILE A 287 7.25 -7.92 -14.89
N ILE A 288 6.59 -6.78 -14.64
CA ILE A 288 5.77 -6.59 -13.43
C ILE A 288 4.67 -7.66 -13.33
N MET A 289 4.05 -8.01 -14.45
CA MET A 289 2.93 -8.97 -14.48
C MET A 289 3.38 -10.44 -14.35
N PHE A 290 4.47 -10.82 -15.01
CA PHE A 290 4.86 -12.23 -15.14
C PHE A 290 5.99 -12.67 -14.22
N CYS A 291 6.79 -11.76 -13.67
CA CYS A 291 7.89 -12.10 -12.77
C CYS A 291 7.47 -12.14 -11.29
N HIS A 292 6.18 -11.93 -10.97
CA HIS A 292 5.62 -12.01 -9.61
C HIS A 292 6.52 -11.39 -8.53
N LEU A 293 7.01 -10.17 -8.83
CA LEU A 293 7.99 -9.49 -7.98
C LEU A 293 7.37 -9.12 -6.62
N SER A 294 8.16 -9.18 -5.55
CA SER A 294 7.75 -8.63 -4.26
C SER A 294 7.54 -7.11 -4.39
N PRO A 295 6.71 -6.46 -3.55
CA PRO A 295 6.50 -5.01 -3.62
C PRO A 295 7.80 -4.19 -3.56
N LYS A 296 8.76 -4.62 -2.74
CA LYS A 296 10.07 -3.97 -2.60
C LYS A 296 10.93 -4.15 -3.87
N SER A 297 10.95 -5.36 -4.44
CA SER A 297 11.65 -5.64 -5.70
C SER A 297 11.01 -4.89 -6.87
N ALA A 298 9.67 -4.84 -6.92
CA ALA A 298 8.92 -4.11 -7.93
C ALA A 298 9.22 -2.61 -7.83
N TRP A 299 9.19 -2.02 -6.63
CA TRP A 299 9.50 -0.61 -6.44
C TRP A 299 10.95 -0.27 -6.83
N GLN A 300 11.92 -1.07 -6.39
CA GLN A 300 13.33 -0.88 -6.75
C GLN A 300 13.52 -0.98 -8.28
N PHE A 301 12.92 -1.99 -8.90
CA PHE A 301 12.94 -2.18 -10.34
C PHE A 301 12.30 -0.98 -11.06
N SER A 302 11.13 -0.52 -10.63
CA SER A 302 10.44 0.64 -11.22
C SER A 302 11.28 1.91 -11.09
N SER A 303 11.91 2.14 -9.94
CA SER A 303 12.78 3.29 -9.72
C SER A 303 13.95 3.30 -10.70
N MET A 304 14.62 2.14 -10.86
CA MET A 304 15.76 2.00 -11.77
C MET A 304 15.35 2.03 -13.25
N TYR A 305 14.25 1.36 -13.61
CA TYR A 305 13.78 1.28 -14.99
C TYR A 305 13.24 2.61 -15.50
N CYS A 306 12.57 3.40 -14.66
CA CYS A 306 12.04 4.71 -15.06
C CYS A 306 13.08 5.84 -14.97
N SER A 307 14.26 5.59 -14.41
CA SER A 307 15.32 6.58 -14.29
C SER A 307 16.05 6.78 -15.62
N ASP A 308 16.35 8.04 -15.94
CA ASP A 308 17.24 8.44 -17.03
C ASP A 308 18.72 8.53 -16.60
N ALA A 309 19.04 8.08 -15.38
CA ALA A 309 20.40 8.12 -14.84
C ALA A 309 21.41 7.40 -15.74
N THR A 310 22.57 8.02 -15.89
CA THR A 310 23.75 7.44 -16.54
C THR A 310 24.48 6.54 -15.53
N ILE A 311 24.76 5.30 -15.91
CA ILE A 311 25.51 4.35 -15.08
C ILE A 311 26.84 4.07 -15.79
N TYR A 312 27.97 4.20 -15.08
CA TYR A 312 29.33 4.04 -15.63
C TYR A 312 29.67 4.97 -16.81
N ASP A 313 29.10 6.18 -16.83
CA ASP A 313 29.26 7.15 -17.93
C ASP A 313 28.79 6.60 -19.29
N LEU A 314 27.86 5.63 -19.26
CA LEU A 314 27.14 5.17 -20.44
C LEU A 314 25.98 6.14 -20.76
N GLU A 315 25.19 5.79 -21.76
CA GLU A 315 24.06 6.60 -22.20
C GLU A 315 22.93 6.73 -21.14
N PRO A 316 22.12 7.80 -21.20
CA PRO A 316 20.96 7.96 -20.34
C PRO A 316 19.94 6.82 -20.49
N GLY A 317 19.38 6.38 -19.36
CA GLY A 317 18.40 5.28 -19.32
C GLY A 317 18.99 3.91 -19.63
N ILE A 318 20.31 3.74 -19.51
CA ILE A 318 21.00 2.50 -19.87
C ILE A 318 20.41 1.27 -19.18
N PHE A 319 19.99 1.39 -17.93
CA PHE A 319 19.38 0.27 -17.20
C PHE A 319 18.11 -0.23 -17.90
N GLY A 320 17.21 0.68 -18.29
CA GLY A 320 15.98 0.32 -19.00
C GLY A 320 16.25 -0.33 -20.36
N LYS A 321 17.21 0.21 -21.13
CA LYS A 321 17.61 -0.32 -22.44
C LYS A 321 18.21 -1.73 -22.35
N VAL A 322 19.06 -1.97 -21.35
CA VAL A 322 19.63 -3.31 -21.10
C VAL A 322 18.54 -4.28 -20.68
N VAL A 323 17.62 -3.89 -19.80
CA VAL A 323 16.47 -4.72 -19.41
C VAL A 323 15.59 -5.08 -20.62
N ASP A 324 15.39 -4.16 -21.56
CA ASP A 324 14.66 -4.47 -22.80
C ASP A 324 15.36 -5.53 -23.64
N GLY A 325 16.68 -5.38 -23.85
CA GLY A 325 17.48 -6.36 -24.59
C GLY A 325 17.41 -7.74 -23.93
N VAL A 326 17.58 -7.79 -22.59
CA VAL A 326 17.44 -9.03 -21.81
C VAL A 326 16.05 -9.63 -21.98
N TRP A 327 14.98 -8.85 -21.82
CA TRP A 327 13.63 -9.37 -21.93
C TRP A 327 13.28 -9.87 -23.33
N GLN A 328 13.77 -9.20 -24.38
CA GLN A 328 13.58 -9.66 -25.76
C GLN A 328 14.31 -10.98 -26.03
N PHE A 329 15.50 -11.17 -25.47
CA PHE A 329 16.21 -12.44 -25.53
C PHE A 329 15.40 -13.55 -24.86
N ILE A 330 14.99 -13.31 -23.61
CA ILE A 330 14.19 -14.27 -22.82
C ILE A 330 12.92 -14.66 -23.57
N SER A 331 12.23 -13.68 -24.16
CA SER A 331 10.95 -13.93 -24.85
C SER A 331 11.10 -14.82 -26.10
N LYS A 332 12.27 -14.78 -26.76
CA LYS A 332 12.57 -15.56 -27.97
C LYS A 332 13.32 -16.87 -27.69
N SER A 333 13.87 -17.03 -26.48
CA SER A 333 14.64 -18.21 -26.09
C SER A 333 13.76 -19.45 -25.90
N PRO A 334 14.24 -20.66 -26.27
CA PRO A 334 13.60 -21.92 -25.91
C PRO A 334 13.50 -22.10 -24.38
N ASP A 335 14.49 -21.60 -23.63
CA ASP A 335 14.62 -21.76 -22.17
C ASP A 335 13.96 -20.61 -21.37
N LYS A 336 12.97 -19.96 -21.98
CA LYS A 336 12.31 -18.75 -21.44
C LYS A 336 11.78 -18.87 -20.02
N GLN A 337 11.37 -20.07 -19.58
CA GLN A 337 10.84 -20.25 -18.22
C GLN A 337 11.95 -20.18 -17.17
N ASP A 338 13.10 -20.77 -17.44
CA ASP A 338 14.22 -20.76 -16.50
C ASP A 338 14.91 -19.41 -16.49
N LEU A 339 15.08 -18.79 -17.65
CA LEU A 339 15.55 -17.41 -17.76
C LEU A 339 14.64 -16.41 -17.02
N LYS A 340 13.31 -16.61 -17.02
CA LYS A 340 12.38 -15.80 -16.21
C LYS A 340 12.60 -15.99 -14.71
N LYS A 341 12.88 -17.22 -14.25
CA LYS A 341 13.19 -17.49 -12.84
C LYS A 341 14.50 -16.82 -12.44
N ILE A 342 15.53 -16.91 -13.28
CA ILE A 342 16.83 -16.24 -13.07
C ILE A 342 16.63 -14.72 -12.99
N LEU A 343 15.95 -14.12 -13.97
CA LEU A 343 15.63 -12.69 -13.96
C LEU A 343 14.89 -12.28 -12.68
N THR A 344 13.90 -13.08 -12.26
CA THR A 344 13.13 -12.82 -11.03
C THR A 344 14.01 -12.88 -9.78
N SER A 345 14.96 -13.83 -9.74
CA SER A 345 15.92 -13.95 -8.65
C SER A 345 16.86 -12.75 -8.60
N GLU A 346 17.45 -12.36 -9.74
CA GLU A 346 18.36 -11.21 -9.83
C GLU A 346 17.66 -9.90 -9.45
N LEU A 347 16.42 -9.69 -9.91
CA LEU A 347 15.62 -8.52 -9.54
C LEU A 347 15.26 -8.49 -8.04
N ARG A 348 15.18 -9.65 -7.39
CA ARG A 348 14.95 -9.74 -5.95
C ARG A 348 16.22 -9.43 -5.17
N ASP A 349 17.35 -9.96 -5.62
CA ASP A 349 18.65 -9.78 -4.96
C ASP A 349 19.21 -8.36 -5.16
N ASN A 350 18.70 -7.63 -6.17
CA ASN A 350 18.99 -6.22 -6.41
C ASN A 350 18.49 -5.26 -5.32
N ILE A 351 17.65 -5.71 -4.39
CA ILE A 351 17.10 -4.87 -3.33
C ILE A 351 18.24 -4.29 -2.48
N GLY A 352 18.30 -2.96 -2.40
CA GLY A 352 19.30 -2.25 -1.58
C GLY A 352 20.67 -2.11 -2.24
N MET A 353 20.85 -2.62 -3.46
CA MET A 353 22.09 -2.42 -4.22
C MET A 353 22.12 -1.06 -4.92
N CYS A 354 23.33 -0.53 -5.15
CA CYS A 354 23.55 0.69 -5.92
C CYS A 354 23.22 0.47 -7.42
N ALA A 355 23.09 1.55 -8.19
CA ALA A 355 22.74 1.51 -9.62
C ALA A 355 23.70 0.64 -10.45
N GLN A 356 25.00 0.73 -10.15
CA GLN A 356 26.05 -0.07 -10.78
C GLN A 356 25.88 -1.57 -10.51
N GLY A 357 25.60 -1.95 -9.26
CA GLY A 357 25.33 -3.33 -8.89
C GLY A 357 24.06 -3.89 -9.54
N ASN A 358 23.01 -3.08 -9.64
CA ASN A 358 21.78 -3.45 -10.34
C ASN A 358 22.05 -3.77 -11.81
N LEU A 359 22.81 -2.92 -12.51
CA LEU A 359 23.13 -3.13 -13.92
C LEU A 359 23.97 -4.40 -14.15
N SER A 360 24.98 -4.63 -13.31
CA SER A 360 25.81 -5.83 -13.34
C SER A 360 24.99 -7.11 -13.20
N ARG A 361 24.08 -7.17 -12.23
CA ARG A 361 23.21 -8.34 -12.00
C ARG A 361 22.24 -8.60 -13.15
N ILE A 362 21.70 -7.55 -13.78
CA ILE A 362 20.87 -7.74 -14.97
C ILE A 362 21.67 -8.38 -16.12
N CYS A 363 22.94 -8.02 -16.29
CA CYS A 363 23.78 -8.65 -17.30
C CYS A 363 24.00 -10.15 -17.04
N ASN A 364 24.06 -10.57 -15.77
CA ASN A 364 24.26 -11.97 -15.39
C ASN A 364 23.09 -12.88 -15.77
N VAL A 365 21.90 -12.33 -16.02
CA VAL A 365 20.72 -13.12 -16.42
C VAL A 365 20.95 -13.90 -17.71
N LEU A 366 21.72 -13.32 -18.64
CA LEU A 366 22.00 -13.93 -19.94
C LEU A 366 23.35 -14.66 -19.97
N GLN A 367 24.03 -14.75 -18.84
CA GLN A 367 25.31 -15.42 -18.77
C GLN A 367 25.16 -16.92 -19.06
N GLY A 368 25.99 -17.43 -19.97
CA GLY A 368 25.90 -18.81 -20.45
C GLY A 368 24.78 -19.05 -21.46
N TYR A 369 23.97 -18.03 -21.79
CA TYR A 369 22.91 -18.10 -22.81
C TYR A 369 23.20 -17.22 -24.02
N LEU A 370 23.80 -16.04 -23.83
CA LEU A 370 24.24 -15.17 -24.90
C LEU A 370 25.76 -15.27 -25.08
N GLU A 371 26.18 -15.61 -26.29
CA GLU A 371 27.60 -15.63 -26.67
C GLU A 371 28.21 -14.22 -26.51
N GLY A 372 29.35 -14.13 -25.81
CA GLY A 372 30.02 -12.86 -25.51
C GLY A 372 29.68 -12.24 -24.14
N ILE A 373 28.74 -12.81 -23.37
CA ILE A 373 28.55 -12.43 -21.95
C ILE A 373 29.34 -13.38 -21.05
N GLU A 374 30.38 -12.86 -20.41
CA GLU A 374 31.24 -13.61 -19.49
C GLU A 374 31.17 -13.03 -18.07
N GLN A 375 31.31 -13.91 -17.06
CA GLN A 375 31.62 -13.47 -15.69
C GLN A 375 33.12 -13.30 -15.52
N LYS A 376 33.48 -12.41 -14.61
CA LYS A 376 34.82 -12.41 -14.02
C LYS A 376 35.03 -13.74 -13.29
N GLU A 377 35.90 -14.59 -13.84
CA GLU A 377 36.47 -15.71 -13.10
C GLU A 377 37.13 -15.16 -11.84
N SER A 378 36.92 -15.79 -10.67
CA SER A 378 37.60 -15.34 -9.46
C SER A 378 39.11 -15.43 -9.64
N THR A 379 39.87 -14.50 -9.05
CA THR A 379 41.33 -14.51 -9.17
C THR A 379 41.92 -15.84 -8.75
N ASN A 380 41.33 -16.54 -7.77
CA ASN A 380 41.76 -17.88 -7.36
C ASN A 380 41.52 -18.95 -8.42
N VAL A 381 40.45 -18.86 -9.23
CA VAL A 381 40.18 -19.78 -10.34
C VAL A 381 41.14 -19.52 -11.50
N ILE A 382 41.40 -18.24 -11.81
CA ILE A 382 42.39 -17.84 -12.83
C ILE A 382 43.78 -18.33 -12.41
N LEU A 383 44.18 -18.04 -11.17
CA LEU A 383 45.46 -18.47 -10.62
C LEU A 383 45.55 -20.00 -10.57
N GLY A 384 44.49 -20.71 -10.16
CA GLY A 384 44.44 -22.16 -10.18
C GLY A 384 44.71 -22.74 -11.57
N ARG A 385 44.03 -22.25 -12.61
CA ARG A 385 44.24 -22.69 -14.00
C ARG A 385 45.63 -22.36 -14.52
N GLU A 386 46.10 -21.14 -14.34
CA GLU A 386 47.38 -20.70 -14.88
C GLU A 386 48.57 -21.30 -14.12
N PHE A 387 48.47 -21.50 -12.80
CA PHE A 387 49.51 -22.16 -11.99
C PHE A 387 49.59 -23.65 -12.27
N SER A 388 48.46 -24.33 -12.58
CA SER A 388 48.51 -25.73 -13.03
C SER A 388 49.37 -25.89 -14.29
N LYS A 389 49.30 -24.97 -15.25
CA LYS A 389 50.14 -25.00 -16.47
C LYS A 389 51.62 -24.77 -16.17
N LEU A 390 51.95 -24.08 -15.07
CA LEU A 390 53.34 -23.86 -14.67
C LEU A 390 53.97 -25.14 -14.12
N MET A 391 53.19 -26.08 -13.58
CA MET A 391 53.73 -27.34 -13.05
C MET A 391 54.35 -28.23 -14.14
N ASP A 392 53.97 -28.02 -15.41
CA ASP A 392 54.52 -28.75 -16.55
C ASP A 392 55.92 -28.24 -16.99
N ILE A 393 56.42 -27.15 -16.40
CA ILE A 393 57.73 -26.57 -16.73
C ILE A 393 58.80 -27.17 -15.81
N GLU A 394 59.79 -27.88 -16.38
CA GLU A 394 60.84 -28.57 -15.61
C GLU A 394 61.72 -27.61 -14.78
N SER A 395 61.99 -26.41 -15.29
CA SER A 395 62.85 -25.43 -14.61
C SER A 395 62.12 -24.67 -13.51
N VAL A 396 62.50 -24.92 -12.25
CA VAL A 396 61.97 -24.23 -11.05
C VAL A 396 62.12 -22.70 -11.16
N ASN A 397 63.25 -22.21 -11.66
CA ASN A 397 63.50 -20.77 -11.79
C ASN A 397 62.58 -20.13 -12.84
N GLU A 398 62.28 -20.86 -13.91
CA GLU A 398 61.36 -20.39 -14.95
C GLU A 398 59.90 -20.43 -14.47
N ARG A 399 59.51 -21.46 -13.72
CA ARG A 399 58.21 -21.56 -13.03
C ARG A 399 57.96 -20.38 -12.12
N LEU A 400 58.93 -20.04 -11.27
CA LEU A 400 58.81 -18.94 -10.32
C LEU A 400 58.77 -17.57 -11.01
N SER A 401 59.55 -17.36 -12.07
CA SER A 401 59.56 -16.10 -12.82
C SER A 401 58.23 -15.87 -13.54
N LYS A 402 57.70 -16.89 -14.21
CA LYS A 402 56.37 -16.85 -14.86
C LYS A 402 55.24 -16.73 -13.84
N GLY A 403 55.33 -17.43 -12.71
CA GLY A 403 54.39 -17.31 -11.59
C GLY A 403 54.32 -15.90 -11.01
N LYS A 404 55.47 -15.25 -10.79
CA LYS A 404 55.54 -13.84 -10.35
C LYS A 404 54.91 -12.90 -11.36
N LEU A 405 55.15 -13.12 -12.66
CA LEU A 405 54.54 -12.32 -13.72
C LEU A 405 53.02 -12.47 -13.75
N ILE A 406 52.50 -13.69 -13.55
CA ILE A 406 51.05 -13.94 -13.47
C ILE A 406 50.45 -13.26 -12.24
N LEU A 407 51.09 -13.34 -11.07
CA LEU A 407 50.63 -12.68 -9.84
C LEU A 407 50.63 -11.15 -9.98
N PHE A 408 51.67 -10.59 -10.62
CA PHE A 408 51.77 -9.17 -10.92
C PHE A 408 50.66 -8.71 -11.87
N ASN A 409 50.46 -9.43 -12.98
CA ASN A 409 49.43 -9.11 -13.97
C ASN A 409 47.99 -9.22 -13.40
N ASN A 410 47.81 -10.03 -12.35
CA ASN A 410 46.53 -10.17 -11.64
C ASN A 410 46.40 -9.27 -10.40
N ASN A 411 47.32 -8.31 -10.21
CA ASN A 411 47.33 -7.36 -9.10
C ASN A 411 47.30 -8.00 -7.69
N ILE A 412 47.93 -9.16 -7.52
CA ILE A 412 48.07 -9.76 -6.18
C ILE A 412 49.11 -8.95 -5.38
N PRO A 413 48.81 -8.55 -4.13
CA PRO A 413 49.79 -7.89 -3.26
C PRO A 413 51.04 -8.75 -3.03
N GLN A 414 52.24 -8.15 -3.06
CA GLN A 414 53.51 -8.90 -2.97
C GLN A 414 53.67 -9.70 -1.68
N ASP A 415 53.06 -9.26 -0.59
CA ASP A 415 52.99 -9.95 0.70
C ASP A 415 52.23 -11.29 0.61
N GLN A 416 51.37 -11.46 -0.39
CA GLN A 416 50.61 -12.70 -0.62
C GLN A 416 51.26 -13.61 -1.66
N TRP A 417 52.34 -13.19 -2.31
CA TRP A 417 52.94 -13.97 -3.41
C TRP A 417 53.52 -15.30 -2.95
N GLU A 418 54.11 -15.33 -1.74
CA GLU A 418 54.79 -16.52 -1.25
C GLU A 418 53.83 -17.70 -1.08
N THR A 419 52.59 -17.43 -0.66
CA THR A 419 51.53 -18.45 -0.53
C THR A 419 51.19 -19.15 -1.85
N TRP A 420 51.35 -18.46 -2.98
CA TRP A 420 51.07 -19.03 -4.31
C TRP A 420 52.32 -19.61 -4.98
N LEU A 421 53.50 -19.06 -4.68
CA LEU A 421 54.76 -19.49 -5.27
C LEU A 421 55.39 -20.69 -4.57
N GLU A 422 55.11 -20.92 -3.28
CA GLU A 422 55.61 -22.05 -2.51
C GLU A 422 55.29 -23.42 -3.16
N PRO A 423 54.05 -23.69 -3.62
CA PRO A 423 53.73 -24.95 -4.30
C PRO A 423 54.50 -25.18 -5.61
N LEU A 424 55.00 -24.13 -6.27
CA LEU A 424 55.78 -24.24 -7.50
C LEU A 424 57.27 -24.59 -7.27
N ARG A 425 57.70 -24.67 -6.00
CA ARG A 425 59.07 -25.06 -5.60
C ARG A 425 59.21 -26.55 -5.34
N ALA A 426 58.09 -27.25 -5.18
CA ALA A 426 58.03 -28.71 -5.23
C ALA A 426 58.24 -29.18 -6.68
#